data_AF-A0A7S2SV29-F1
#
_entry.id   AF-A0A7S2SV29-F1
#
_cell.length_a   1.000
_cell.length_b   1.000
_cell.length_c   1.000
_cell.angle_alpha   90.00
_cell.angle_beta   90.00
_cell.angle_gamma   90.00
#
_symmetry.space_group_name_H-M   'P 1'
#
loop_
_entity.id
_entity.type
_entity.pdbx_description
1 polymer ?
#
loop_
_entity_poly.entity_id
_entity_poly.type
_entity_poly.pdbx_seq_one_letter_code
_entity_poly.pdbx_strand_id
1 'polypeptide(L)'
;AKTMVTTTISAGAGAMATLILGSLSDGRTNGKFHLKLSYANNGVLAGLVSITAGCSVVEPYGAFIIGCGGAIMYLFASKLLKKLGIDDVVDAFPVHGMCGAYGVICAGLF
;
A
#
# COMPACT_ATOMS: atom_id res chain seq x y z
N ALA A 1 -18.70 -13.16 3.60
CA ALA A 1 -19.04 -11.74 3.36
C ALA A 1 -17.97 -10.80 3.91
N LYS A 2 -17.67 -10.82 5.22
CA LYS A 2 -16.66 -9.96 5.86
C LYS A 2 -15.34 -9.88 5.09
N THR A 3 -14.74 -11.03 4.76
CA THR A 3 -13.47 -11.11 4.03
C THR A 3 -13.46 -10.36 2.70
N MET A 4 -14.54 -10.43 1.93
CA MET A 4 -14.63 -9.72 0.65
C MET A 4 -14.75 -8.21 0.87
N VAL A 5 -15.51 -7.79 1.88
CA VAL A 5 -15.70 -6.38 2.22
C VAL A 5 -14.39 -5.74 2.69
N THR A 6 -13.71 -6.35 3.66
CA THR A 6 -12.43 -5.86 4.20
C THR A 6 -11.35 -5.82 3.12
N THR A 7 -11.27 -6.86 2.28
CA THR A 7 -10.34 -6.92 1.15
C THR A 7 -10.57 -5.76 0.16
N THR A 8 -11.83 -5.51 -0.20
CA THR A 8 -12.18 -4.44 -1.16
C THR A 8 -11.93 -3.05 -0.58
N ILE A 9 -12.27 -2.83 0.70
CA ILE A 9 -12.02 -1.57 1.40
C ILE A 9 -10.52 -1.28 1.46
N SER A 10 -9.71 -2.26 1.87
CA SER A 10 -8.26 -2.08 1.95
C SER A 10 -7.63 -1.81 0.59
N ALA A 11 -8.07 -2.53 -0.45
CA ALA A 11 -7.63 -2.31 -1.83
C ALA A 11 -7.91 -0.87 -2.31
N GLY A 12 -9.14 -0.39 -2.11
CA GLY A 12 -9.53 0.96 -2.48
C GLY A 12 -8.78 2.04 -1.68
N ALA A 13 -8.66 1.84 -0.37
CA ALA A 13 -7.91 2.73 0.52
C ALA A 13 -6.43 2.83 0.12
N GLY A 14 -5.78 1.70 -0.15
CA GLY A 14 -4.40 1.64 -0.61
C GLY A 14 -4.19 2.32 -1.95
N ALA A 15 -5.11 2.14 -2.90
CA ALA A 15 -5.08 2.79 -4.22
C ALA A 15 -5.15 4.32 -4.10
N MET A 16 -6.15 4.82 -3.36
CA MET A 16 -6.34 6.26 -3.15
C MET A 16 -5.17 6.88 -2.39
N ALA A 17 -4.73 6.24 -1.30
CA ALA A 17 -3.64 6.73 -0.48
C ALA A 17 -2.33 6.79 -1.29
N THR A 18 -2.01 5.75 -2.07
CA THR A 18 -0.79 5.71 -2.88
C THR A 18 -0.83 6.75 -4.00
N LEU A 19 -1.97 6.92 -4.66
CA LEU A 19 -2.15 7.97 -5.67
C LEU A 19 -1.92 9.36 -5.09
N ILE A 20 -2.57 9.69 -3.98
CA ILE A 20 -2.47 11.01 -3.37
C ILE A 20 -1.05 11.23 -2.84
N LEU A 21 -0.54 10.34 -1.99
CA LEU A 21 0.77 10.50 -1.35
C LEU A 21 1.93 10.41 -2.34
N GLY A 22 1.84 9.49 -3.31
CA GLY A 22 2.82 9.32 -4.37
C GLY A 22 2.90 10.58 -5.25
N SER A 23 1.76 11.06 -5.75
CA SER A 23 1.72 12.25 -6.59
C SER A 23 2.09 13.53 -5.84
N LEU A 24 1.76 13.65 -4.55
CA LEU A 24 2.21 14.79 -3.73
C LEU A 24 3.74 14.77 -3.52
N SER A 25 4.31 13.60 -3.26
CA SER A 25 5.75 13.49 -3.04
C SER A 25 6.55 13.73 -4.33
N ASP A 26 6.09 13.22 -5.46
CA ASP A 26 6.73 13.44 -6.76
C ASP A 26 6.55 14.89 -7.23
N GLY A 27 5.37 15.46 -6.99
CA GLY A 27 5.06 16.86 -7.32
C GLY A 27 5.91 17.85 -6.55
N ARG A 28 6.25 17.56 -5.28
CA ARG A 28 7.22 18.35 -4.50
C ARG A 28 8.63 18.30 -5.07
N THR A 29 9.00 17.19 -5.71
CA THR A 29 10.36 16.96 -6.22
C THR A 29 10.54 17.54 -7.63
N ASN A 30 9.54 17.40 -8.49
CA ASN A 30 9.64 17.74 -9.92
C ASN A 30 8.76 18.94 -10.34
N GLY A 31 8.05 19.58 -9.40
CA GLY A 31 7.17 20.72 -9.66
C GLY A 31 5.89 20.42 -10.46
N LYS A 32 5.61 19.15 -10.77
CA LYS A 32 4.46 18.71 -11.57
C LYS A 32 3.67 17.62 -10.83
N PHE A 33 2.41 17.90 -10.53
CA PHE A 33 1.50 16.92 -9.93
C PHE A 33 0.87 16.07 -11.03
N HIS A 34 1.40 14.88 -11.26
CA HIS A 34 0.84 13.92 -12.22
C HIS A 34 0.30 12.70 -11.50
N LEU A 35 -0.94 12.32 -11.82
CA LEU A 35 -1.53 11.07 -11.38
C LEU A 35 -0.98 9.95 -12.27
N LYS A 36 -0.05 9.15 -11.74
CA LYS A 36 0.54 8.02 -12.46
C LYS A 36 -0.30 6.77 -12.25
N LEU A 37 -0.62 6.06 -13.33
CA LEU A 37 -1.34 4.79 -13.27
C LEU A 37 -0.62 3.75 -12.40
N SER A 38 0.72 3.75 -12.41
CA SER A 38 1.54 2.85 -11.58
C SER A 38 1.28 3.02 -10.08
N TYR A 39 0.99 4.22 -9.60
CA TYR A 39 0.63 4.44 -8.20
C TYR A 39 -0.75 3.88 -7.86
N ALA A 40 -1.71 3.96 -8.77
CA ALA A 40 -3.00 3.32 -8.58
C ALA A 40 -2.85 1.80 -8.50
N ASN A 41 -2.18 1.21 -9.49
CA ASN A 41 -2.01 -0.24 -9.59
C ASN A 41 -1.26 -0.82 -8.38
N ASN A 42 -0.10 -0.27 -8.05
CA ASN A 42 0.69 -0.76 -6.93
C ASN A 42 0.04 -0.41 -5.58
N GLY A 43 -0.75 0.66 -5.52
CA GLY A 43 -1.53 0.99 -4.32
C GLY A 43 -2.66 0.00 -4.05
N VAL A 44 -3.37 -0.47 -5.09
CA VAL A 44 -4.34 -1.57 -4.97
C VAL A 44 -3.65 -2.81 -4.41
N LEU A 45 -2.50 -3.19 -4.99
CA LEU A 45 -1.74 -4.35 -4.55
C LEU A 45 -1.23 -4.20 -3.11
N ALA A 46 -0.69 -3.04 -2.74
CA ALA A 46 -0.24 -2.76 -1.38
C ALA A 46 -1.37 -2.92 -0.35
N GLY A 47 -2.58 -2.42 -0.65
CA GLY A 47 -3.75 -2.59 0.20
C GLY A 47 -4.21 -4.05 0.29
N LEU A 48 -4.24 -4.78 -0.84
CA LEU A 48 -4.61 -6.20 -0.88
C LEU A 48 -3.63 -7.06 -0.06
N VAL A 49 -2.33 -6.87 -0.25
CA VAL A 49 -1.31 -7.62 0.49
C VAL A 49 -1.39 -7.31 1.98
N SER A 50 -1.52 -6.03 2.36
CA SER A 50 -1.56 -5.62 3.78
C SER A 50 -2.73 -6.23 4.55
N ILE A 51 -3.89 -6.43 3.93
CA ILE A 51 -5.05 -7.01 4.63
C ILE A 51 -5.08 -8.54 4.60
N THR A 52 -4.24 -9.19 3.80
CA THR A 52 -4.32 -10.64 3.53
C THR A 52 -4.32 -11.48 4.81
N ALA A 53 -3.43 -11.19 5.76
CA ALA A 53 -3.33 -11.94 7.02
C ALA A 53 -4.55 -11.75 7.95
N GLY A 54 -5.17 -10.57 7.93
CA GLY A 54 -6.26 -10.18 8.83
C GLY A 54 -7.65 -10.16 8.19
N CYS A 55 -7.78 -10.52 6.90
CA CYS A 55 -8.98 -10.22 6.11
C CYS A 55 -10.28 -10.83 6.67
N SER A 56 -10.21 -11.97 7.37
CA SER A 56 -11.38 -12.62 7.98
C SER A 56 -11.73 -12.13 9.38
N VAL A 57 -10.77 -11.51 10.09
CA VAL A 57 -10.91 -11.18 11.52
C VAL A 57 -11.06 -9.69 11.77
N VAL A 58 -10.36 -8.86 10.99
CA VAL A 58 -10.35 -7.40 11.13
C VAL A 58 -11.70 -6.78 10.77
N GLU A 59 -12.10 -5.74 11.50
CA GLU A 59 -13.31 -4.96 11.20
C GLU A 59 -13.13 -4.01 9.98
N PRO A 60 -14.21 -3.63 9.27
CA PRO A 60 -14.12 -2.81 8.06
C PRO A 60 -13.34 -1.49 8.21
N TYR A 61 -13.46 -0.82 9.37
CA TYR A 61 -12.71 0.41 9.64
C TYR A 61 -11.21 0.13 9.79
N GLY A 62 -10.83 -1.00 10.40
CA GLY A 62 -9.44 -1.44 10.52
C GLY A 62 -8.85 -1.75 9.14
N ALA A 63 -9.63 -2.38 8.25
CA ALA A 63 -9.21 -2.65 6.88
C ALA A 63 -8.88 -1.36 6.09
N PHE A 64 -9.63 -0.27 6.31
CA PHE A 64 -9.32 1.03 5.71
C PHE A 64 -7.98 1.60 6.22
N ILE A 65 -7.72 1.50 7.53
CA ILE A 65 -6.48 1.97 8.16
C ILE A 65 -5.29 1.14 7.64
N ILE A 66 -5.43 -0.18 7.59
CA ILE A 66 -4.41 -1.11 7.09
C ILE A 66 -4.12 -0.82 5.61
N GLY A 67 -5.14 -0.56 4.79
CA GLY A 67 -4.93 -0.20 3.38
C GLY A 67 -4.13 1.10 3.22
N CYS A 68 -4.47 2.14 4.00
CA CYS A 68 -3.72 3.39 4.01
C CYS A 68 -2.27 3.21 4.52
N GLY A 69 -2.07 2.41 5.55
CA GLY A 69 -0.75 2.09 6.08
C GLY A 69 0.11 1.29 5.09
N GLY A 70 -0.50 0.35 4.37
CA GLY A 70 0.14 -0.40 3.28
C GLY A 70 0.67 0.51 2.18
N ALA A 71 -0.09 1.54 1.79
CA ALA A 71 0.35 2.54 0.83
C ALA A 71 1.61 3.30 1.30
N ILE A 72 1.67 3.66 2.59
CA ILE A 72 2.84 4.33 3.17
C ILE A 72 4.05 3.40 3.16
N MET A 73 3.88 2.14 3.57
CA MET A 73 4.95 1.14 3.57
C MET A 73 5.51 0.90 2.17
N TYR A 74 4.64 0.73 1.18
CA TYR A 74 5.02 0.58 -0.23
C TYR A 74 5.84 1.79 -0.73
N LEU A 75 5.32 3.02 -0.56
CA LEU A 75 5.99 4.23 -1.04
C LEU A 75 7.34 4.44 -0.37
N PHE A 76 7.43 4.15 0.94
CA PHE A 76 8.68 4.22 1.69
C PHE A 76 9.70 3.21 1.15
N ALA A 77 9.31 1.94 1.04
CA ALA A 77 10.18 0.86 0.61
C ALA A 77 10.67 1.04 -0.83
N SER A 78 9.79 1.38 -1.78
CA SER A 78 10.17 1.61 -3.18
C SER A 78 11.19 2.76 -3.30
N LYS A 79 11.01 3.86 -2.55
CA LYS A 79 12.00 4.95 -2.52
C LYS A 79 13.30 4.56 -1.84
N LEU A 80 13.24 3.75 -0.78
CA LEU A 80 14.42 3.26 -0.09
C LEU A 80 15.28 2.39 -1.00
N LEU A 81 14.68 1.42 -1.71
CA LEU A 81 15.39 0.56 -2.66
C LEU A 81 16.06 1.39 -3.76
N LYS A 82 15.32 2.34 -4.35
CA LYS A 82 15.86 3.27 -5.34
C LYS A 82 17.03 4.09 -4.80
N LYS A 83 16.95 4.57 -3.56
CA LYS A 83 18.04 5.32 -2.91
C LYS A 83 19.27 4.45 -2.65
N LEU A 84 19.08 3.15 -2.40
CA LEU A 84 20.16 2.18 -2.21
C LEU A 84 20.73 1.65 -3.54
N GLY A 85 20.19 2.09 -4.69
CA GLY A 85 20.60 1.59 -6.00
C GLY A 85 20.20 0.14 -6.27
N ILE A 86 19.22 -0.38 -5.52
CA ILE A 86 18.68 -1.73 -5.70
C ILE A 86 17.52 -1.63 -6.69
N ASP A 87 17.69 -2.25 -7.86
CA ASP A 87 16.66 -2.30 -8.89
C ASP A 87 15.72 -3.49 -8.65
N ASP A 88 14.47 -3.18 -8.31
CA ASP A 88 13.39 -4.15 -8.19
C ASP A 88 12.40 -3.91 -9.34
N VAL A 89 12.48 -4.79 -10.34
CA VAL A 89 11.84 -4.65 -11.66
C VAL A 89 10.34 -4.36 -11.57
N VAL A 90 9.66 -4.90 -10.56
CA VAL A 90 8.19 -4.80 -10.41
C VAL A 90 7.76 -4.22 -9.07
N ASP A 91 8.68 -3.70 -8.26
CA ASP A 91 8.45 -3.37 -6.85
C ASP A 91 7.92 -4.58 -6.03
N ALA A 92 8.42 -5.80 -6.30
CA ALA A 92 7.99 -7.02 -5.63
C ALA A 92 8.25 -6.98 -4.12
N PHE A 93 9.43 -6.53 -3.69
CA PHE A 93 9.78 -6.44 -2.28
C PHE A 93 8.99 -5.35 -1.53
N PRO A 94 8.85 -4.11 -2.04
CA PRO A 94 7.96 -3.11 -1.46
C PRO A 94 6.52 -3.60 -1.29
N VAL A 95 5.96 -4.26 -2.30
CA VAL A 95 4.55 -4.69 -2.29
C VAL A 95 4.34 -5.96 -1.47
N HIS A 96 5.16 -6.99 -1.61
CA HIS A 96 4.94 -8.27 -0.93
C HIS A 96 5.70 -8.39 0.38
N GLY A 97 6.97 -8.00 0.40
CA GLY A 97 7.82 -8.08 1.59
C GLY A 97 7.39 -7.10 2.67
N MET A 98 7.42 -5.81 2.35
CA MET A 98 7.16 -4.75 3.34
C MET A 98 5.69 -4.63 3.72
N CYS A 99 4.77 -4.57 2.76
CA CYS A 99 3.34 -4.53 3.08
C CYS A 99 2.83 -5.84 3.69
N GLY A 100 3.40 -6.99 3.30
CA GLY A 100 3.06 -8.28 3.91
C GLY A 100 3.48 -8.36 5.37
N ALA A 101 4.72 -7.96 5.69
CA ALA A 101 5.21 -7.90 7.07
C ALA A 101 4.36 -6.93 7.92
N TYR A 102 4.05 -5.76 7.38
CA TYR A 102 3.12 -4.81 8.01
C TYR A 102 1.74 -5.42 8.28
N GLY A 103 1.18 -6.11 7.28
CA GLY A 103 -0.13 -6.75 7.38
C GLY A 103 -0.21 -7.85 8.44
N VAL A 104 0.84 -8.66 8.59
CA VAL A 104 0.92 -9.68 9.63
C VAL A 104 0.91 -9.06 11.03
N ILE A 105 1.63 -7.95 11.23
CA ILE A 105 1.63 -7.22 12.50
C ILE A 105 0.23 -6.64 12.76
N CYS A 106 -0.37 -5.99 11.76
CA CYS A 106 -1.69 -5.40 11.90
C CYS A 106 -2.79 -6.43 12.17
N ALA A 107 -2.69 -7.64 11.63
CA ALA A 107 -3.64 -8.72 11.92
C ALA A 107 -3.68 -9.11 13.41
N GLY A 108 -2.60 -8.87 14.16
CA GLY A 108 -2.56 -9.07 15.62
C GLY A 108 -3.03 -7.86 16.43
N LEU A 109 -3.19 -6.69 15.81
CA LEU A 109 -3.56 -5.43 16.47
C LEU A 109 -5.02 -5.03 16.26
N PHE A 110 -5.66 -5.50 15.18
CA PHE A 110 -6.99 -5.08 14.72
C PHE A 110 -8.00 -6.22 14.67
#